data_AF-A0A5C7MEQ0-F1
#
_entry.id   AF-A0A5C7MEQ0-F1
#
_cell.length_a   1.000
_cell.length_b   1.000
_cell.length_c   1.000
_cell.angle_alpha   90.00
_cell.angle_beta   90.00
_cell.angle_gamma   90.00
#
_symmetry.space_group_name_H-M   'P 1'
#
loop_
_entity.id
_entity.type
_entity.pdbx_description
1 polymer ?
#
loop_
_entity_poly.entity_id
_entity_poly.type
_entity_poly.pdbx_seq_one_letter_code
_entity_poly.pdbx_strand_id
1 'polypeptide(L)'
;MNPPRSHRARAGARGLTLAELVVTSFVIGLMAVVVSLFVTQTVRSLTRGSARQKGQDLVRYAMVVLERDFNDMTEVRQGDLTTLEFYMDSRRAPWYDPFADTDADGLVNYMDPDDDGDALEAGWFDGDGRGILSFANAPAAVPWRSGFDLDDDDENGDGNRDVICRYRYLASSQTIVADFRYDEGGWTDEKTILTRVTNFAFDYRGSIDGLQGVPVGSADTNNDRLLSWDEMEDLDGTAGPGGTILNNFNERRYVSIVSVNFQVRVNPKIDVFTPIRTEMSPPLLSVKRKYP
;
A
#
# COMPACT_ATOMS: atom_id res chain seq x y z
N MET A 1 -29.87 -90.46 -0.46
CA MET A 1 -29.93 -89.38 -1.47
C MET A 1 -28.67 -88.53 -1.34
N ASN A 2 -27.74 -88.64 -2.28
CA ASN A 2 -26.52 -87.83 -2.32
C ASN A 2 -26.74 -86.66 -3.30
N PRO A 3 -26.32 -85.42 -2.97
CA PRO A 3 -26.46 -84.28 -3.87
C PRO A 3 -25.54 -84.41 -5.09
N PRO A 4 -25.92 -83.84 -6.25
CA PRO A 4 -25.10 -83.88 -7.45
C PRO A 4 -23.81 -83.07 -7.24
N ARG A 5 -22.68 -83.72 -7.50
CA ARG A 5 -21.35 -83.11 -7.49
C ARG A 5 -21.29 -82.04 -8.59
N SER A 6 -21.20 -80.77 -8.21
CA SER A 6 -20.92 -79.68 -9.13
C SER A 6 -19.52 -79.88 -9.73
N HIS A 7 -19.45 -80.26 -11.01
CA HIS A 7 -18.23 -80.22 -11.79
C HIS A 7 -17.80 -78.75 -11.94
N ARG A 8 -16.97 -78.26 -11.01
CA ARG A 8 -16.18 -77.06 -11.27
C ARG A 8 -15.21 -77.40 -12.39
N ALA A 9 -15.56 -76.99 -13.60
CA ALA A 9 -14.62 -76.93 -14.71
C ALA A 9 -13.42 -76.09 -14.22
N ARG A 10 -12.30 -76.75 -13.93
CA ARG A 10 -11.02 -76.08 -13.75
C ARG A 10 -10.69 -75.51 -15.13
N ALA A 11 -11.02 -74.24 -15.35
CA ALA A 11 -10.49 -73.49 -16.46
C ALA A 11 -8.97 -73.59 -16.36
N GLY A 12 -8.36 -74.42 -17.21
CA GLY A 12 -6.92 -74.59 -17.24
C GLY A 12 -6.28 -73.25 -17.54
N ALA A 13 -5.49 -72.73 -16.60
CA ALA A 13 -4.69 -71.55 -16.83
C ALA A 13 -3.74 -71.84 -18.01
N ARG A 14 -4.06 -71.30 -19.19
CA ARG A 14 -3.15 -71.34 -20.33
C ARG A 14 -1.99 -70.40 -20.00
N GLY A 15 -0.76 -70.92 -20.04
CA GLY A 15 0.43 -70.10 -19.84
C GLY A 15 0.56 -69.04 -20.93
N LEU A 16 1.00 -67.84 -20.55
CA LEU A 16 1.32 -66.75 -21.48
C LEU A 16 2.52 -67.14 -22.35
N THR A 17 2.40 -66.90 -23.65
CA THR A 17 3.51 -67.05 -24.59
C THR A 17 4.50 -65.88 -24.43
N LEU A 18 5.77 -66.12 -24.80
CA LEU A 18 6.81 -65.07 -24.74
C LEU A 18 6.40 -63.81 -25.53
N ALA A 19 5.77 -63.99 -26.69
CA ALA A 19 5.29 -62.90 -27.53
C ALA A 19 4.20 -62.06 -26.83
N GLU A 20 3.23 -62.70 -26.17
CA GLU A 20 2.21 -61.99 -25.39
C GLU A 20 2.84 -61.20 -24.23
N LEU A 21 3.88 -61.74 -23.58
CA LEU A 21 4.58 -61.05 -22.50
C LEU A 21 5.30 -59.79 -22.99
N VAL A 22 5.97 -59.85 -24.16
CA VAL A 22 6.62 -58.69 -24.78
C VAL A 22 5.61 -57.62 -25.17
N VAL A 23 4.50 -57.99 -25.81
CA VAL A 23 3.44 -57.05 -26.20
C VAL A 23 2.80 -56.41 -24.96
N THR A 24 2.49 -57.20 -23.94
CA THR A 24 1.89 -56.69 -22.69
C THR A 24 2.83 -55.71 -22.00
N SER A 25 4.13 -56.03 -21.93
CA SER A 25 5.14 -55.15 -21.34
C SER A 25 5.30 -53.85 -22.11
N PHE A 26 5.25 -53.91 -23.45
CA PHE A 26 5.30 -52.73 -24.31
C PHE A 26 4.08 -51.81 -24.09
N VAL A 27 2.88 -52.37 -24.04
CA VAL A 27 1.64 -51.61 -23.78
C VAL A 27 1.65 -50.98 -22.39
N ILE A 28 2.07 -51.73 -21.36
CA ILE A 28 2.21 -51.19 -20.00
C ILE A 28 3.26 -50.07 -19.96
N GLY A 29 4.39 -50.24 -20.64
CA GLY A 29 5.43 -49.20 -20.76
C GLY A 29 4.91 -47.93 -21.41
N LEU A 30 4.16 -48.06 -22.52
CA LEU A 30 3.54 -46.91 -23.20
C LEU A 30 2.53 -46.20 -22.28
N MET A 31 1.68 -46.96 -21.60
CA MET A 31 0.72 -46.41 -20.64
C MET A 31 1.41 -45.71 -19.47
N ALA A 32 2.52 -46.28 -18.95
CA ALA A 32 3.30 -45.66 -17.89
C ALA A 32 3.88 -44.30 -18.31
N VAL A 33 4.35 -44.17 -19.55
CA VAL A 33 4.82 -42.87 -20.09
C VAL A 33 3.68 -41.85 -20.16
N VAL A 34 2.51 -42.23 -20.70
CA VAL A 34 1.36 -41.33 -20.79
C VAL A 34 0.90 -40.88 -19.40
N VAL A 35 0.79 -41.81 -18.45
CA VAL A 35 0.43 -41.50 -17.05
C VAL A 35 1.48 -40.60 -16.40
N SER A 36 2.77 -40.86 -16.61
CA SER A 36 3.86 -40.03 -16.07
C SER A 36 3.78 -38.58 -16.59
N LEU A 37 3.50 -38.40 -17.88
CA LEU A 37 3.31 -37.07 -18.47
C LEU A 37 2.10 -36.36 -17.87
N PHE A 38 0.97 -37.06 -17.76
CA PHE A 38 -0.25 -36.53 -17.16
C PHE A 38 -0.05 -36.11 -15.70
N VAL A 39 0.56 -36.97 -14.88
CA VAL A 39 0.88 -36.67 -13.48
C VAL A 39 1.82 -35.47 -13.38
N THR A 40 2.87 -35.43 -14.20
CA THR A 40 3.83 -34.31 -14.20
C THR A 40 3.16 -32.98 -14.55
N GLN A 41 2.31 -32.98 -15.57
CA GLN A 41 1.55 -31.78 -15.96
C GLN A 41 0.56 -31.36 -14.88
N THR A 42 -0.13 -32.32 -14.26
CA THR A 42 -1.11 -32.06 -13.20
C THR A 42 -0.45 -31.47 -11.96
N VAL A 43 0.66 -32.06 -11.51
CA VAL A 43 1.43 -31.54 -10.37
C VAL A 43 1.99 -30.15 -10.67
N ARG A 44 2.49 -29.89 -11.88
CA ARG A 44 2.93 -28.54 -12.29
C ARG A 44 1.77 -27.53 -12.28
N SER A 45 0.59 -27.92 -12.74
CA SER A 45 -0.60 -27.06 -12.71
C SER A 45 -1.02 -26.75 -11.27
N LEU A 46 -1.13 -27.77 -10.41
CA LEU A 46 -1.49 -27.62 -9.00
C LEU A 46 -0.49 -26.75 -8.22
N THR A 47 0.81 -26.98 -8.43
CA THR A 47 1.86 -26.17 -7.77
C THR A 47 1.84 -24.72 -8.22
N ARG A 48 1.62 -24.43 -9.52
CA ARG A 48 1.41 -23.06 -10.03
C ARG A 48 0.15 -22.43 -9.44
N GLY A 49 -0.96 -23.17 -9.38
CA GLY A 49 -2.21 -22.70 -8.79
C GLY A 49 -2.05 -22.34 -7.31
N SER A 50 -1.42 -23.23 -6.52
CA SER A 50 -1.14 -22.98 -5.11
C SER A 50 -0.19 -21.79 -4.90
N ALA A 51 0.85 -21.65 -5.73
CA ALA A 51 1.77 -20.51 -5.67
C ALA A 51 1.06 -19.19 -5.99
N ARG A 52 0.17 -19.18 -6.98
CA ARG A 52 -0.64 -17.99 -7.33
C ARG A 52 -1.58 -17.60 -6.21
N GLN A 53 -2.29 -18.56 -5.62
CA GLN A 53 -3.19 -18.30 -4.49
C GLN A 53 -2.45 -17.67 -3.31
N LYS A 54 -1.33 -18.27 -2.90
CA LYS A 54 -0.48 -17.70 -1.83
C LYS A 54 0.04 -16.30 -2.17
N GLY A 55 0.33 -16.05 -3.45
CA GLY A 55 0.76 -14.74 -3.92
C GLY A 55 -0.34 -13.71 -3.76
N GLN A 56 -1.57 -14.06 -4.16
CA GLN A 56 -2.74 -13.20 -3.97
C GLN A 56 -3.05 -12.93 -2.51
N ASP A 57 -2.91 -13.91 -1.62
CA ASP A 57 -3.17 -13.74 -0.18
C ASP A 57 -2.16 -12.76 0.45
N LEU A 58 -0.85 -12.91 0.16
CA LEU A 58 0.18 -11.99 0.63
C LEU A 58 -0.05 -10.56 0.14
N VAL A 59 -0.39 -10.45 -1.14
CA VAL A 59 -0.61 -9.16 -1.77
C VAL A 59 -1.87 -8.48 -1.22
N ARG A 60 -2.98 -9.20 -1.01
CA ARG A 60 -4.20 -8.66 -0.39
C ARG A 60 -3.95 -8.12 1.01
N TYR A 61 -3.16 -8.85 1.81
CA TYR A 61 -2.79 -8.37 3.13
C TYR A 61 -2.02 -7.04 3.06
N ALA A 62 -0.99 -6.97 2.21
CA ALA A 62 -0.21 -5.75 2.04
C ALA A 62 -1.06 -4.58 1.52
N MET A 63 -1.98 -4.86 0.59
CA MET A 63 -2.94 -3.87 0.07
C MET A 63 -3.81 -3.28 1.17
N VAL A 64 -4.39 -4.10 2.05
CA VAL A 64 -5.23 -3.59 3.15
C VAL A 64 -4.44 -2.69 4.10
N VAL A 65 -3.16 -3.01 4.37
CA VAL A 65 -2.32 -2.17 5.23
C VAL A 65 -1.96 -0.86 4.54
N LEU A 66 -1.54 -0.92 3.27
CA LEU A 66 -1.22 0.26 2.47
C LEU A 66 -2.44 1.16 2.28
N GLU A 67 -3.59 0.60 1.92
CA GLU A 67 -4.85 1.34 1.74
C GLU A 67 -5.24 2.06 3.02
N ARG A 68 -5.22 1.35 4.15
CA ARG A 68 -5.53 1.95 5.44
C ARG A 68 -4.60 3.12 5.75
N ASP A 69 -3.29 2.92 5.60
CA ASP A 69 -2.32 3.95 5.96
C ASP A 69 -2.34 5.13 4.96
N PHE A 70 -2.60 4.90 3.67
CA PHE A 70 -2.72 5.98 2.67
C PHE A 70 -4.05 6.73 2.77
N ASN A 71 -5.10 6.11 3.32
CA ASN A 71 -6.36 6.79 3.63
C ASN A 71 -6.19 7.76 4.81
N ASP A 72 -5.19 7.53 5.65
CA ASP A 72 -4.83 8.37 6.79
C ASP A 72 -3.64 9.31 6.46
N MET A 73 -3.18 9.33 5.20
CA MET A 73 -2.05 10.16 4.74
C MET A 73 -2.51 11.60 4.48
N THR A 74 -1.83 12.55 5.10
CA THR A 74 -2.15 13.98 4.99
C THR A 74 -1.25 14.69 3.97
N GLU A 75 0.06 14.53 4.07
CA GLU A 75 1.04 15.19 3.20
C GLU A 75 2.25 14.28 2.95
N VAL A 76 2.73 14.23 1.71
CA VAL A 76 4.01 13.62 1.38
C VAL A 76 5.15 14.47 1.92
N ARG A 77 5.96 13.91 2.82
CA ARG A 77 7.15 14.55 3.37
C ARG A 77 8.38 14.35 2.49
N GLN A 78 8.55 13.14 1.97
CA GLN A 78 9.64 12.77 1.08
C GLN A 78 9.19 11.60 0.22
N GLY A 79 9.50 11.62 -1.08
CA GLY A 79 9.23 10.50 -1.97
C GLY A 79 10.44 10.17 -2.83
N ASP A 80 10.63 8.89 -3.13
CA ASP A 80 11.51 8.36 -4.18
C ASP A 80 10.88 7.08 -4.76
N LEU A 81 11.50 6.45 -5.77
CA LEU A 81 10.96 5.23 -6.40
C LEU A 81 10.77 4.05 -5.42
N THR A 82 11.47 4.04 -4.30
CA THR A 82 11.56 2.93 -3.34
C THR A 82 11.22 3.31 -1.89
N THR A 83 11.08 4.61 -1.61
CA THR A 83 10.85 5.17 -0.28
C THR A 83 9.73 6.19 -0.36
N LEU A 84 8.85 6.17 0.63
CA LEU A 84 7.79 7.15 0.78
C LEU A 84 7.67 7.48 2.26
N GLU A 85 7.92 8.74 2.62
CA GLU A 85 7.66 9.32 3.93
C GLU A 85 6.49 10.30 3.83
N PHE A 86 5.53 10.20 4.74
CA PHE A 86 4.38 11.07 4.79
C PHE A 86 3.88 11.29 6.20
N TYR A 87 3.24 12.43 6.39
CA TYR A 87 2.49 12.73 7.60
C TYR A 87 1.17 11.98 7.60
N MET A 88 0.78 11.54 8.77
CA MET A 88 -0.49 10.87 9.01
C MET A 88 -1.26 11.58 10.11
N ASP A 89 -2.55 11.32 10.12
CA ASP A 89 -3.45 11.62 11.21
C ASP A 89 -2.90 11.14 12.57
N SER A 90 -2.92 12.03 13.56
CA SER A 90 -2.51 11.81 14.95
C SER A 90 -3.19 10.62 15.61
N ARG A 91 -4.41 10.24 15.17
CA ARG A 91 -5.13 9.03 15.65
C ARG A 91 -4.40 7.72 15.42
N ARG A 92 -3.29 7.76 14.69
CA ARG A 92 -2.37 6.65 14.44
C ARG A 92 -1.31 6.49 15.49
N ALA A 93 -1.17 7.46 16.39
CA ALA A 93 -0.30 7.38 17.53
C ALA A 93 -0.80 6.29 18.51
N PRO A 94 0.10 5.49 19.12
CA PRO A 94 -0.29 4.46 20.09
C PRO A 94 -0.92 5.02 21.37
N TRP A 95 -0.70 6.30 21.64
CA TRP A 95 -1.19 7.01 22.82
C TRP A 95 -2.54 7.71 22.60
N TYR A 96 -3.00 7.82 21.36
CA TYR A 96 -4.28 8.48 21.05
C TYR A 96 -5.47 7.65 21.55
N ASP A 97 -6.38 8.27 22.29
CA ASP A 97 -7.61 7.64 22.81
C ASP A 97 -8.84 8.31 22.20
N PRO A 98 -9.56 7.65 21.27
CA PRO A 98 -10.73 8.23 20.62
C PRO A 98 -11.92 8.48 21.57
N PHE A 99 -11.87 7.96 22.81
CA PHE A 99 -12.91 8.17 23.82
C PHE A 99 -12.49 9.12 24.95
N ALA A 100 -11.29 9.70 24.85
CA ALA A 100 -10.90 10.81 25.69
C ALA A 100 -11.67 12.08 25.30
N ASP A 101 -11.50 13.11 26.11
CA ASP A 101 -11.96 14.48 25.95
C ASP A 101 -10.71 15.33 26.26
N THR A 102 -9.81 15.40 25.26
CA THR A 102 -8.42 15.86 25.45
C THR A 102 -8.36 17.34 25.82
N ASP A 103 -9.21 18.18 25.23
CA ASP A 103 -9.31 19.61 25.49
C ASP A 103 -10.33 19.99 26.58
N ALA A 104 -11.13 19.02 27.05
CA ALA A 104 -12.16 19.15 28.08
C ALA A 104 -13.37 20.03 27.67
N ASP A 105 -13.72 20.08 26.38
CA ASP A 105 -14.91 20.79 25.89
C ASP A 105 -16.23 20.01 26.10
N GLY A 106 -16.13 18.74 26.50
CA GLY A 106 -17.26 17.85 26.77
C GLY A 106 -17.74 17.04 25.57
N LEU A 107 -17.06 17.14 24.43
CA LEU A 107 -17.09 16.17 23.34
C LEU A 107 -16.01 15.13 23.59
N VAL A 108 -16.11 14.02 22.86
CA VAL A 108 -15.05 13.01 22.88
C VAL A 108 -14.28 13.13 21.58
N ASN A 109 -12.99 12.86 21.58
CA ASN A 109 -12.08 13.02 20.43
C ASN A 109 -12.64 12.43 19.11
N TYR A 110 -13.49 11.40 19.17
CA TYR A 110 -14.13 10.86 17.97
C TYR A 110 -15.27 11.69 17.35
N MET A 111 -15.90 12.55 18.13
CA MET A 111 -16.96 13.47 17.70
C MET A 111 -16.49 14.90 17.62
N ASP A 112 -15.33 15.17 18.20
CA ASP A 112 -14.72 16.48 18.28
C ASP A 112 -13.88 16.76 17.02
N PRO A 113 -14.12 17.86 16.29
CA PRO A 113 -13.29 18.28 15.16
C PRO A 113 -12.04 19.11 15.55
N ASP A 114 -11.85 19.43 16.82
CA ASP A 114 -10.77 20.26 17.40
C ASP A 114 -10.30 19.67 18.74
N ASP A 115 -9.85 18.41 18.77
CA ASP A 115 -9.68 17.67 20.04
C ASP A 115 -8.46 18.07 20.89
N ASP A 116 -7.57 18.91 20.37
CA ASP A 116 -6.50 19.58 21.13
C ASP A 116 -6.83 21.04 21.49
N GLY A 117 -7.96 21.56 21.01
CA GLY A 117 -8.49 22.89 21.31
C GLY A 117 -7.71 24.05 20.69
N ASP A 118 -6.84 23.80 19.70
CA ASP A 118 -5.96 24.81 19.14
C ASP A 118 -6.66 25.71 18.10
N ALA A 119 -7.79 25.28 17.53
CA ALA A 119 -8.53 26.07 16.55
C ALA A 119 -9.11 27.34 17.17
N LEU A 120 -9.48 27.27 18.45
CA LEU A 120 -9.93 28.42 19.23
C LEU A 120 -8.78 29.37 19.61
N GLU A 121 -7.56 28.86 19.83
CA GLU A 121 -6.41 29.69 20.20
C GLU A 121 -5.82 30.45 18.99
N ALA A 122 -5.90 29.88 17.77
CA ALA A 122 -5.54 30.56 16.53
C ALA A 122 -6.44 31.77 16.19
N GLY A 123 -7.64 31.80 16.75
CA GLY A 123 -8.56 32.93 16.71
C GLY A 123 -8.24 33.93 17.81
N TRP A 124 -7.36 34.90 17.56
CA TRP A 124 -7.28 36.12 18.37
C TRP A 124 -8.70 36.63 18.64
N PHE A 125 -9.15 36.54 19.89
CA PHE A 125 -10.39 37.19 20.32
C PHE A 125 -10.29 38.67 19.91
N ASP A 126 -11.18 39.13 19.04
CA ASP A 126 -11.47 40.56 19.06
C ASP A 126 -12.00 40.88 20.47
N GLY A 127 -11.81 42.11 20.94
CA GLY A 127 -12.21 42.51 22.29
C GLY A 127 -13.70 42.35 22.62
N ASP A 128 -14.54 41.86 21.70
CA ASP A 128 -15.98 41.63 21.84
C ASP A 128 -16.35 40.13 21.96
N GLY A 129 -15.39 39.21 22.05
CA GLY A 129 -15.63 37.81 22.43
C GLY A 129 -16.35 36.96 21.37
N ARG A 130 -16.22 37.32 20.08
CA ARG A 130 -16.78 36.57 18.95
C ARG A 130 -15.67 35.92 18.12
N GLY A 131 -15.07 34.85 18.64
CA GLY A 131 -14.04 34.09 17.94
C GLY A 131 -14.62 33.26 16.79
N ILE A 132 -14.75 33.85 15.59
CA ILE A 132 -14.91 33.14 14.29
C ILE A 132 -14.43 34.08 13.15
N LEU A 133 -13.23 34.66 13.20
CA LEU A 133 -12.71 35.47 12.08
C LEU A 133 -11.17 35.47 12.01
N SER A 134 -10.51 34.34 11.70
CA SER A 134 -9.10 34.43 11.22
C SER A 134 -8.57 33.33 10.29
N PHE A 135 -9.38 32.43 9.74
CA PHE A 135 -8.89 31.60 8.60
C PHE A 135 -8.51 32.47 7.39
N ALA A 136 -9.10 33.66 7.24
CA ALA A 136 -8.83 34.58 6.12
C ALA A 136 -7.58 35.46 6.31
N ASN A 137 -7.04 35.59 7.53
CA ASN A 137 -5.95 36.51 7.87
C ASN A 137 -4.71 35.83 8.48
N ALA A 138 -4.74 34.51 8.71
CA ALA A 138 -3.53 33.75 9.00
C ALA A 138 -2.51 34.02 7.87
N PRO A 139 -1.23 34.30 8.19
CA PRO A 139 -0.21 34.51 7.16
C PRO A 139 -0.29 33.34 6.18
N ALA A 140 -0.36 33.61 4.88
CA ALA A 140 -0.46 32.59 3.82
C ALA A 140 0.66 31.53 3.82
N ALA A 141 1.63 31.64 4.72
CA ALA A 141 2.70 30.68 4.98
C ALA A 141 2.34 29.58 6.01
N VAL A 142 1.24 29.72 6.76
CA VAL A 142 0.92 28.87 7.92
C VAL A 142 -0.58 28.52 8.12
N PRO A 143 -1.47 28.44 7.10
CA PRO A 143 -2.86 28.00 7.36
C PRO A 143 -2.98 26.59 7.95
N TRP A 144 -1.94 25.76 7.78
CA TRP A 144 -1.87 24.36 8.22
C TRP A 144 -1.35 24.18 9.65
N ARG A 145 -1.15 25.25 10.44
CA ARG A 145 -0.79 25.18 11.88
C ARG A 145 -1.83 25.89 12.77
N SER A 146 -3.03 26.02 12.25
CA SER A 146 -4.01 26.95 12.76
C SER A 146 -5.39 26.41 12.46
N GLY A 147 -5.71 25.31 13.14
CA GLY A 147 -7.05 24.92 13.52
C GLY A 147 -7.56 23.65 12.89
N PHE A 148 -8.48 23.00 13.61
CA PHE A 148 -9.15 21.73 13.32
C PHE A 148 -8.14 20.66 12.91
N ASP A 149 -8.00 19.60 13.70
CA ASP A 149 -7.04 18.49 13.49
C ASP A 149 -7.18 17.74 12.14
N LEU A 150 -8.04 18.20 11.24
CA LEU A 150 -7.98 17.93 9.81
C LEU A 150 -6.79 18.60 9.08
N ASP A 151 -6.26 19.74 9.56
CA ASP A 151 -5.29 20.58 8.82
C ASP A 151 -3.85 20.58 9.41
N ASP A 152 -3.64 20.49 10.74
CA ASP A 152 -2.32 20.58 11.41
C ASP A 152 -1.76 19.28 12.00
N ASP A 153 -2.59 18.32 12.44
CA ASP A 153 -2.15 17.02 13.02
C ASP A 153 -1.17 17.17 14.23
N ASP A 154 -1.39 18.14 15.13
CA ASP A 154 -0.51 18.54 16.27
C ASP A 154 -1.24 18.47 17.62
N GLU A 155 -1.63 17.27 18.07
CA GLU A 155 -2.51 17.05 19.23
C GLU A 155 -1.93 17.51 20.57
N ASN A 156 -0.62 17.75 20.60
CA ASN A 156 0.09 18.13 21.82
C ASN A 156 0.42 19.64 21.86
N GLY A 157 0.08 20.37 20.79
CA GLY A 157 0.26 21.82 20.65
C GLY A 157 1.72 22.29 20.64
N ASP A 158 2.67 21.43 20.23
CA ASP A 158 4.09 21.78 20.20
C ASP A 158 4.55 22.43 18.87
N GLY A 159 3.62 22.58 17.93
CA GLY A 159 3.81 23.17 16.62
C GLY A 159 4.31 22.18 15.57
N ASN A 160 4.32 20.87 15.85
CA ASN A 160 4.83 19.83 14.97
C ASN A 160 3.80 18.73 14.73
N ARG A 161 3.86 18.12 13.53
CA ARG A 161 3.02 16.96 13.21
C ARG A 161 3.44 15.74 14.01
N ASP A 162 2.49 15.11 14.69
CA ASP A 162 2.75 14.02 15.62
C ASP A 162 3.17 12.73 14.92
N VAL A 163 2.53 12.37 13.80
CA VAL A 163 2.72 11.05 13.18
C VAL A 163 3.34 11.13 11.79
N ILE A 164 4.48 10.48 11.62
CA ILE A 164 5.09 10.23 10.31
C ILE A 164 5.19 8.73 10.07
N CYS A 165 4.78 8.30 8.88
CA CYS A 165 4.99 6.96 8.41
C CYS A 165 5.99 6.94 7.27
N ARG A 166 6.82 5.90 7.23
CA ARG A 166 7.74 5.66 6.15
C ARG A 166 7.63 4.23 5.65
N TYR A 167 7.44 4.11 4.35
CA TYR A 167 7.56 2.86 3.61
C TYR A 167 8.90 2.80 2.90
N ARG A 168 9.58 1.65 2.97
CA ARG A 168 10.84 1.39 2.26
C ARG A 168 10.82 0.03 1.59
N TYR A 169 11.30 -0.03 0.36
CA TYR A 169 11.62 -1.28 -0.31
C TYR A 169 13.09 -1.64 -0.12
N LEU A 170 13.33 -2.75 0.57
CA LEU A 170 14.65 -3.31 0.82
C LEU A 170 14.97 -4.33 -0.27
N ALA A 171 15.70 -3.90 -1.30
CA ALA A 171 16.05 -4.76 -2.44
C ALA A 171 16.87 -6.00 -2.05
N SER A 172 17.72 -5.89 -1.02
CA SER A 172 18.56 -6.99 -0.53
C SER A 172 17.76 -8.15 0.07
N SER A 173 16.66 -7.83 0.77
CA SER A 173 15.77 -8.81 1.41
C SER A 173 14.49 -9.07 0.61
N GLN A 174 14.24 -8.30 -0.46
CA GLN A 174 13.01 -8.35 -1.25
C GLN A 174 11.76 -8.11 -0.38
N THR A 175 11.83 -7.12 0.52
CA THR A 175 10.78 -6.82 1.48
C THR A 175 10.34 -5.37 1.42
N ILE A 176 9.05 -5.13 1.59
CA ILE A 176 8.51 -3.81 1.92
C ILE A 176 8.38 -3.75 3.44
N VAL A 177 8.97 -2.73 4.04
CA VAL A 177 8.86 -2.44 5.47
C VAL A 177 8.18 -1.10 5.68
N ALA A 178 7.54 -0.95 6.83
CA ALA A 178 7.01 0.31 7.32
C ALA A 178 7.54 0.58 8.73
N ASP A 179 7.89 1.82 9.02
CA ASP A 179 8.19 2.31 10.37
C ASP A 179 7.51 3.66 10.61
N PHE A 180 7.32 4.00 11.88
CA PHE A 180 6.61 5.19 12.30
C PHE A 180 7.52 6.06 13.16
N ARG A 181 7.25 7.36 13.18
CA ARG A 181 7.85 8.31 14.11
C ARG A 181 6.72 9.08 14.77
N TYR A 182 6.75 9.14 16.10
CA TYR A 182 5.76 9.82 16.94
C TYR A 182 6.44 10.98 17.67
N ASP A 183 5.83 12.16 17.68
CA ASP A 183 6.21 13.36 18.46
C ASP A 183 7.70 13.72 18.29
N GLU A 184 8.14 13.76 17.02
CA GLU A 184 9.54 13.95 16.61
C GLU A 184 10.56 12.93 17.15
N GLY A 185 10.10 11.87 17.81
CA GLY A 185 10.92 10.86 18.47
C GLY A 185 11.76 9.98 17.54
N GLY A 186 12.23 8.85 18.07
CA GLY A 186 12.92 7.84 17.28
C GLY A 186 11.96 7.10 16.34
N TRP A 187 12.48 6.58 15.23
CA TRP A 187 11.73 5.62 14.41
C TRP A 187 11.44 4.35 15.22
N THR A 188 10.22 3.83 15.09
CA THR A 188 9.82 2.54 15.66
C THR A 188 10.57 1.39 15.00
N ASP A 189 10.46 0.20 15.58
CA ASP A 189 10.92 -1.03 14.94
C ASP A 189 10.26 -1.22 13.56
N GLU A 190 11.06 -1.70 12.60
CA GLU A 190 10.61 -1.96 11.24
C GLU A 190 9.55 -3.08 11.22
N LYS A 191 8.36 -2.75 10.73
CA LYS A 191 7.30 -3.72 10.49
C LYS A 191 7.36 -4.24 9.06
N THR A 192 7.54 -5.53 8.89
CA THR A 192 7.47 -6.15 7.56
C THR A 192 6.03 -6.17 7.05
N ILE A 193 5.79 -5.52 5.91
CA ILE A 193 4.48 -5.46 5.26
C ILE A 193 4.33 -6.56 4.22
N LEU A 194 5.36 -6.74 3.40
CA LEU A 194 5.36 -7.72 2.31
C LEU A 194 6.74 -8.31 2.12
N THR A 195 6.79 -9.60 1.77
CA THR A 195 8.03 -10.32 1.47
C THR A 195 8.00 -10.88 0.07
N ARG A 196 9.18 -11.24 -0.46
CA ARG A 196 9.36 -11.84 -1.80
C ARG A 196 8.91 -10.91 -2.93
N VAL A 197 9.14 -9.63 -2.74
CA VAL A 197 8.87 -8.58 -3.72
C VAL A 197 9.98 -8.59 -4.76
N THR A 198 9.64 -8.83 -6.03
CA THR A 198 10.61 -8.89 -7.13
C THR A 198 10.72 -7.59 -7.91
N ASN A 199 9.67 -6.78 -7.87
CA ASN A 199 9.63 -5.47 -8.47
C ASN A 199 8.82 -4.56 -7.55
N PHE A 200 9.28 -3.35 -7.34
CA PHE A 200 8.66 -2.34 -6.51
C PHE A 200 8.95 -0.96 -7.08
N ALA A 201 7.93 -0.12 -7.18
CA ALA A 201 8.09 1.30 -7.51
C ALA A 201 6.92 2.11 -6.94
N PHE A 202 7.23 3.26 -6.36
CA PHE A 202 6.28 4.36 -6.22
C PHE A 202 6.26 5.20 -7.50
N ASP A 203 5.08 5.69 -7.87
CA ASP A 203 4.85 6.68 -8.92
C ASP A 203 3.98 7.79 -8.34
N TYR A 204 4.34 9.04 -8.61
CA TYR A 204 3.75 10.22 -8.00
C TYR A 204 3.19 11.10 -9.09
N ARG A 205 1.95 11.55 -8.91
CA ARG A 205 1.32 12.47 -9.84
C ARG A 205 0.67 13.60 -9.06
N GLY A 206 0.82 14.80 -9.59
CA GLY A 206 0.11 15.97 -9.13
C GLY A 206 -1.02 16.38 -10.05
N SER A 207 -1.78 17.38 -9.61
CA SER A 207 -2.80 18.05 -10.43
C SER A 207 -2.49 19.53 -10.54
N ILE A 208 -2.66 20.09 -11.74
CA ILE A 208 -2.52 21.54 -11.96
C ILE A 208 -3.62 22.33 -11.26
N ASP A 209 -4.74 21.71 -10.89
CA ASP A 209 -5.84 22.40 -10.23
C ASP A 209 -5.43 22.92 -8.84
N GLY A 210 -4.37 22.34 -8.25
CA GLY A 210 -3.73 22.84 -7.03
C GLY A 210 -2.78 24.02 -7.25
N LEU A 211 -2.35 24.31 -8.48
CA LEU A 211 -1.39 25.39 -8.84
C LEU A 211 -2.04 26.79 -8.85
N GLN A 212 -2.85 27.14 -7.85
CA GLN A 212 -3.36 28.51 -7.74
C GLN A 212 -2.19 29.49 -7.53
N GLY A 213 -1.90 30.32 -8.53
CA GLY A 213 -0.86 31.36 -8.47
C GLY A 213 0.49 31.00 -9.10
N VAL A 214 0.68 29.78 -9.61
CA VAL A 214 1.87 29.42 -10.41
C VAL A 214 1.53 29.55 -11.90
N PRO A 215 2.42 30.12 -12.75
CA PRO A 215 2.20 30.17 -14.19
C PRO A 215 2.03 28.75 -14.77
N VAL A 216 0.78 28.33 -14.99
CA VAL A 216 0.40 26.97 -15.41
C VAL A 216 1.10 26.53 -16.70
N GLY A 217 1.43 27.48 -17.59
CA GLY A 217 2.04 27.20 -18.89
C GLY A 217 3.50 26.74 -18.88
N SER A 218 4.20 26.79 -17.74
CA SER A 218 5.56 26.24 -17.61
C SER A 218 5.64 24.97 -16.76
N ALA A 219 4.61 24.65 -15.98
CA ALA A 219 4.59 23.52 -15.05
C ALA A 219 4.11 22.21 -15.70
N ASP A 220 3.12 22.31 -16.60
CA ASP A 220 2.57 21.16 -17.33
C ASP A 220 3.07 21.22 -18.77
N THR A 221 4.18 20.55 -19.04
CA THR A 221 4.89 20.61 -20.31
C THR A 221 4.14 19.89 -21.43
N ASN A 222 3.30 18.92 -21.06
CA ASN A 222 2.58 18.07 -21.99
C ASN A 222 1.09 18.49 -22.15
N ASN A 223 0.61 19.40 -21.30
CA ASN A 223 -0.73 19.98 -21.26
C ASN A 223 -1.85 18.94 -21.03
N ASP A 224 -1.61 17.93 -20.19
CA ASP A 224 -2.58 16.89 -19.79
C ASP A 224 -3.30 17.18 -18.46
N ARG A 225 -3.00 18.32 -17.82
CA ARG A 225 -3.51 18.77 -16.52
C ARG A 225 -3.05 17.93 -15.32
N LEU A 226 -2.11 17.02 -15.53
CA LEU A 226 -1.43 16.30 -14.46
C LEU A 226 0.02 16.78 -14.39
N LEU A 227 0.62 16.63 -13.22
CA LEU A 227 2.04 16.87 -13.04
C LEU A 227 2.71 15.52 -12.87
N SER A 228 3.53 15.14 -13.84
CA SER A 228 4.43 13.99 -13.69
C SER A 228 5.51 14.28 -12.65
N TRP A 229 6.21 13.23 -12.22
CA TRP A 229 7.39 13.37 -11.36
C TRP A 229 8.37 14.43 -11.88
N ASP A 230 8.74 14.33 -13.17
CA ASP A 230 9.71 15.23 -13.79
C ASP A 230 9.20 16.68 -13.84
N GLU A 231 7.90 16.87 -14.06
CA GLU A 231 7.27 18.19 -14.03
C GLU A 231 7.20 18.78 -12.62
N MET A 232 6.96 17.95 -11.59
CA MET A 232 6.95 18.40 -10.20
C MET A 232 8.34 18.86 -9.74
N GLU A 233 9.40 18.14 -10.10
CA GLU A 233 10.79 18.53 -9.79
C GLU A 233 11.18 19.87 -10.43
N ASP A 234 10.69 20.19 -11.62
CA ASP A 234 11.00 21.45 -12.31
C ASP A 234 10.27 22.68 -11.69
N LEU A 235 9.30 22.46 -10.81
CA LEU A 235 8.50 23.54 -10.19
C LEU A 235 9.30 24.45 -9.27
N ASP A 236 10.39 23.95 -8.68
CA ASP A 236 11.20 24.75 -7.77
C ASP A 236 12.24 25.62 -8.48
N GLY A 237 12.45 25.41 -9.79
CA GLY A 237 13.41 26.13 -10.62
C GLY A 237 14.87 25.96 -10.20
N THR A 238 15.16 25.07 -9.25
CA THR A 238 16.49 24.79 -8.70
C THR A 238 16.98 23.39 -9.04
N ALA A 239 16.08 22.42 -9.21
CA ALA A 239 16.39 21.12 -9.77
C ALA A 239 16.35 21.19 -11.31
N GLY A 240 17.44 20.78 -11.96
CA GLY A 240 17.35 20.40 -13.37
C GLY A 240 16.58 19.09 -13.51
N PRO A 241 16.01 18.78 -14.68
CA PRO A 241 15.31 17.52 -14.90
C PRO A 241 16.21 16.32 -14.51
N GLY A 242 15.70 15.46 -13.62
CA GLY A 242 16.40 14.24 -13.17
C GLY A 242 16.78 14.19 -11.69
N GLY A 243 16.18 15.01 -10.82
CA GLY A 243 16.20 14.75 -9.39
C GLY A 243 15.55 13.39 -9.08
N THR A 244 16.09 12.70 -8.07
CA THR A 244 15.67 11.32 -7.73
C THR A 244 14.77 11.26 -6.51
N ILE A 245 14.52 12.40 -5.86
CA ILE A 245 13.80 12.49 -4.58
C ILE A 245 12.95 13.76 -4.56
N LEU A 246 11.64 13.61 -4.45
CA LEU A 246 10.71 14.69 -4.11
C LEU A 246 10.90 15.05 -2.65
N ASN A 247 11.53 16.19 -2.37
CA ASN A 247 11.82 16.62 -1.00
C ASN A 247 11.55 18.12 -0.75
N ASN A 248 11.35 18.91 -1.80
CA ASN A 248 11.00 20.31 -1.68
C ASN A 248 9.50 20.47 -1.39
N PHE A 249 9.15 21.43 -0.54
CA PHE A 249 7.75 21.75 -0.26
C PHE A 249 6.98 22.14 -1.54
N ASN A 250 7.62 22.88 -2.45
CA ASN A 250 6.99 23.30 -3.70
C ASN A 250 6.70 22.13 -4.65
N GLU A 251 7.46 21.03 -4.57
CA GLU A 251 7.22 19.81 -5.35
C GLU A 251 6.08 18.99 -4.71
N ARG A 252 6.19 18.77 -3.40
CA ARG A 252 5.37 17.80 -2.66
C ARG A 252 3.92 18.26 -2.46
N ARG A 253 3.69 19.58 -2.34
CA ARG A 253 2.34 20.13 -2.12
C ARG A 253 1.35 19.85 -3.25
N TYR A 254 1.84 19.45 -4.42
CA TYR A 254 1.00 19.17 -5.58
C TYR A 254 0.69 17.68 -5.75
N VAL A 255 1.33 16.79 -4.99
CA VAL A 255 1.09 15.35 -5.09
C VAL A 255 -0.35 15.06 -4.70
N SER A 256 -1.13 14.58 -5.67
CA SER A 256 -2.55 14.25 -5.53
C SER A 256 -2.83 12.76 -5.70
N ILE A 257 -1.88 12.02 -6.29
CA ILE A 257 -1.96 10.59 -6.50
C ILE A 257 -0.60 9.97 -6.17
N VAL A 258 -0.64 8.96 -5.30
CA VAL A 258 0.48 8.07 -5.02
C VAL A 258 0.11 6.68 -5.52
N SER A 259 0.81 6.23 -6.54
CA SER A 259 0.66 4.90 -7.10
C SER A 259 1.75 3.99 -6.57
N VAL A 260 1.38 2.82 -6.08
CA VAL A 260 2.33 1.81 -5.62
C VAL A 260 2.21 0.57 -6.51
N ASN A 261 3.33 0.22 -7.14
CA ASN A 261 3.46 -0.89 -8.04
C ASN A 261 4.35 -1.94 -7.41
N PHE A 262 3.85 -3.16 -7.23
CA PHE A 262 4.68 -4.24 -6.72
C PHE A 262 4.31 -5.60 -7.30
N GLN A 263 5.32 -6.47 -7.37
CA GLN A 263 5.16 -7.83 -7.88
C GLN A 263 5.73 -8.82 -6.87
N VAL A 264 4.96 -9.85 -6.55
CA VAL A 264 5.38 -10.90 -5.62
C VAL A 264 5.67 -12.19 -6.36
N ARG A 265 6.80 -12.83 -6.00
CA ARG A 265 7.15 -14.18 -6.45
C ARG A 265 7.24 -15.13 -5.26
N VAL A 266 6.18 -15.90 -5.04
CA VAL A 266 6.10 -16.81 -3.88
C VAL A 266 7.14 -17.92 -3.95
N ASN A 267 7.49 -18.43 -5.13
CA ASN A 267 8.49 -19.47 -5.26
C ASN A 267 9.50 -19.09 -6.35
N PRO A 268 10.79 -18.92 -6.03
CA PRO A 268 11.79 -18.54 -7.03
C PRO A 268 11.96 -19.59 -8.14
N LYS A 269 11.56 -20.85 -7.90
CA LYS A 269 11.64 -21.96 -8.87
C LYS A 269 10.43 -22.03 -9.81
N ILE A 270 9.37 -21.29 -9.54
CA ILE A 270 8.13 -21.30 -10.33
C ILE A 270 7.94 -19.89 -10.87
N ASP A 271 7.94 -19.77 -12.19
CA ASP A 271 7.75 -18.50 -12.90
C ASP A 271 6.27 -18.09 -12.88
N VAL A 272 5.78 -17.76 -11.68
CA VAL A 272 4.43 -17.26 -11.44
C VAL A 272 4.57 -15.99 -10.62
N PHE A 273 4.21 -14.88 -11.25
CA PHE A 273 4.17 -13.56 -10.63
C PHE A 273 2.72 -13.21 -10.33
N THR A 274 2.53 -12.48 -9.23
CA THR A 274 1.26 -11.82 -8.94
C THR A 274 1.55 -10.32 -8.96
N PRO A 275 1.38 -9.63 -10.11
CA PRO A 275 1.55 -8.19 -10.17
C PRO A 275 0.34 -7.51 -9.54
N ILE A 276 0.59 -6.45 -8.79
CA ILE A 276 -0.42 -5.45 -8.45
C ILE A 276 0.12 -4.07 -8.77
N ARG A 277 -0.78 -3.30 -9.36
CA ARG A 277 -0.72 -1.86 -9.49
C ARG A 277 -1.94 -1.35 -8.77
N THR A 278 -1.71 -0.49 -7.80
CA THR A 278 -2.79 0.27 -7.16
C THR A 278 -2.43 1.73 -7.22
N GLU A 279 -3.45 2.54 -7.46
CA GLU A 279 -3.36 3.98 -7.44
C GLU A 279 -4.21 4.42 -6.27
N MET A 280 -3.60 5.16 -5.35
CA MET A 280 -4.29 5.72 -4.21
C MET A 280 -4.19 7.23 -4.31
N SER A 281 -5.35 7.88 -4.25
CA SER A 281 -5.40 9.32 -4.08
C SER A 281 -5.44 9.55 -2.57
N PRO A 282 -4.35 10.00 -1.93
CA PRO A 282 -4.46 10.49 -0.55
C PRO A 282 -5.62 11.49 -0.46
N PRO A 283 -6.34 11.52 0.67
CA PRO A 283 -7.21 12.66 0.91
C PRO A 283 -6.36 13.93 0.80
N LEU A 284 -6.76 14.85 -0.07
CA LEU A 284 -6.23 16.20 0.00
C LEU A 284 -6.55 16.73 1.41
N LEU A 285 -5.62 17.46 2.05
CA LEU A 285 -5.79 18.08 3.38
C LEU A 285 -7.24 18.55 3.63
N SER A 286 -7.84 19.25 2.67
CA SER A 286 -9.20 19.80 2.74
C SER A 286 -10.37 18.80 2.69
N VAL A 287 -10.13 17.50 2.50
CA VAL A 287 -11.16 16.45 2.39
C VAL A 287 -10.92 15.32 3.41
N LYS A 288 -10.01 15.50 4.37
CA LYS A 288 -9.72 14.51 5.40
C LYS A 288 -11.01 14.20 6.17
N ARG A 289 -11.30 12.91 6.33
CA ARG A 289 -12.39 12.41 7.19
C ARG A 289 -11.75 11.88 8.46
N LYS A 290 -12.06 12.47 9.62
CA LYS A 290 -11.52 12.07 10.92
C LYS A 290 -11.81 10.59 11.24
N TYR A 291 -12.97 10.08 10.80
CA TYR A 291 -13.38 8.68 11.00
C TYR A 291 -14.02 8.07 9.73
N PRO A 292 -13.80 6.76 9.45
CA PRO A 292 -14.39 6.03 8.33
C PRO A 292 -15.91 5.81 8.46
#